data_AF-A0A957L097-F1
#
_entry.id   AF-A0A957L097-F1
#
_cell.length_a   1.000
_cell.length_b   1.000
_cell.length_c   1.000
_cell.angle_alpha   90.00
_cell.angle_beta   90.00
_cell.angle_gamma   90.00
#
_symmetry.space_group_name_H-M   'P 1'
#
loop_
_entity.id
_entity.type
_entity.pdbx_description
1 polymer ?
#
loop_
_entity_poly.entity_id
_entity_poly.type
_entity_poly.pdbx_seq_one_letter_code
_entity_poly.pdbx_strand_id
1 'polypeptide(L)'
;MLHLLRQLGMSPAEVPASNVIFLRSQSEALIADEFTTLAIQCWRFHRQVIEQLKPRVILCFGQLAGNWVRGQVGAHKLRERFVENNRRRWENRLYQTDTGLNVVVATHPSRADWTKEACDPSSLVRAALSNPG
;
A
#
# COMPACT_ATOMS: atom_id res chain seq x y z
N MET A 1 5.94 -10.11 2.45
CA MET A 1 6.68 -8.89 2.82
C MET A 1 8.21 -9.07 2.77
N LEU A 2 8.79 -10.05 3.49
CA LEU A 2 10.24 -10.26 3.46
C LEU A 2 10.81 -10.52 2.06
N HIS A 3 10.07 -11.26 1.21
CA HIS A 3 10.42 -11.44 -0.21
C HIS A 3 10.53 -10.11 -0.94
N LEU A 4 9.48 -9.28 -0.90
CA LEU A 4 9.46 -7.95 -1.52
C LEU A 4 10.64 -7.09 -1.06
N LEU A 5 10.89 -7.01 0.24
CA LEU A 5 12.00 -6.21 0.78
C LEU A 5 13.36 -6.74 0.30
N ARG A 6 13.54 -8.07 0.23
CA ARG A 6 14.74 -8.68 -0.34
C ARG A 6 14.91 -8.33 -1.81
N GLN A 7 13.83 -8.39 -2.61
CA GLN A 7 13.87 -7.98 -4.02
C GLN A 7 14.30 -6.51 -4.15
N LEU A 8 13.83 -5.64 -3.27
CA LEU A 8 14.18 -4.22 -3.24
C LEU A 8 15.56 -3.92 -2.62
N GLY A 9 16.23 -4.91 -2.04
CA GLY A 9 17.51 -4.72 -1.33
C GLY A 9 17.38 -3.93 -0.02
N MET A 10 16.20 -3.95 0.63
CA MET A 10 15.90 -3.18 1.84
C MET A 10 15.84 -4.07 3.08
N SER A 11 16.25 -3.52 4.23
CA SER A 11 16.07 -4.20 5.52
C SER A 11 14.66 -3.97 6.08
N PRO A 12 13.99 -4.99 6.64
CA PRO A 12 12.74 -4.80 7.38
C PRO A 12 12.87 -3.82 8.55
N ALA A 13 14.06 -3.66 9.13
CA ALA A 13 14.30 -2.71 10.21
C ALA A 13 14.24 -1.23 9.78
N GLU A 14 14.32 -0.97 8.46
CA GLU A 14 14.34 0.38 7.87
C GLU A 14 12.99 0.76 7.27
N VAL A 15 12.03 -0.17 7.22
CA VAL A 15 10.73 0.04 6.59
C VAL A 15 9.64 0.10 7.67
N PRO A 16 9.12 1.29 8.01
CA PRO A 16 8.03 1.41 8.95
C PRO A 16 6.78 0.73 8.40
N ALA A 17 6.05 0.06 9.28
CA ALA A 17 4.79 -0.61 8.95
C ALA A 17 3.73 -0.27 10.01
N SER A 18 2.50 -0.06 9.57
CA SER A 18 1.36 0.18 10.45
C SER A 18 0.07 -0.33 9.81
N ASN A 19 -0.91 -0.66 10.64
CA ASN A 19 -2.28 -0.92 10.20
C ASN A 19 -3.07 0.39 10.13
N VAL A 20 -3.94 0.53 9.12
CA VAL A 20 -4.80 1.72 8.98
C VAL A 20 -5.74 1.87 10.19
N ILE A 21 -6.25 0.76 10.71
CA ILE A 21 -7.13 0.68 11.88
C ILE A 21 -6.44 -0.16 12.97
N PHE A 22 -6.50 0.31 14.22
CA PHE A 22 -5.90 -0.41 15.37
C PHE A 22 -6.86 -1.34 16.10
N LEU A 23 -8.15 -1.28 15.79
CA LEU A 23 -9.11 -2.27 16.26
C LEU A 23 -8.79 -3.63 15.64
N ARG A 24 -8.61 -4.64 16.49
CA ARG A 24 -8.37 -6.02 16.04
C ARG A 24 -9.71 -6.62 15.56
N SER A 25 -9.79 -6.95 14.28
CA SER A 25 -10.87 -7.76 13.71
C SER A 25 -10.32 -9.05 13.10
N GLN A 26 -11.18 -10.06 12.90
CA GLN A 26 -10.77 -11.30 12.24
C GLN A 26 -10.59 -11.12 10.72
N SER A 27 -11.31 -10.17 10.12
CA SER A 27 -11.19 -9.84 8.70
C SER A 27 -11.63 -8.41 8.40
N GLU A 28 -11.16 -7.87 7.27
CA GLU A 28 -11.63 -6.60 6.70
C GLU A 28 -13.15 -6.57 6.48
N ALA A 29 -13.75 -7.71 6.11
CA ALA A 29 -15.18 -7.80 5.82
C ALA A 29 -16.06 -7.56 7.06
N LEU A 30 -15.58 -7.91 8.26
CA LEU A 30 -16.34 -7.72 9.50
C LEU A 30 -16.38 -6.27 9.98
N ILE A 31 -15.52 -5.41 9.43
CA ILE A 31 -15.47 -3.98 9.77
C ILE A 31 -15.75 -3.10 8.55
N ALA A 32 -16.21 -3.68 7.43
CA ALA A 32 -16.36 -2.95 6.18
C ALA A 32 -17.32 -1.76 6.32
N ASP A 33 -18.43 -1.95 7.04
CA ASP A 33 -19.45 -0.92 7.27
C ASP A 33 -18.96 0.19 8.21
N GLU A 34 -18.05 -0.14 9.13
CA GLU A 34 -17.46 0.81 10.09
C GLU A 34 -16.10 1.35 9.62
N PHE A 35 -15.56 0.85 8.50
CA PHE A 35 -14.18 1.07 8.09
C PHE A 35 -13.85 2.55 8.03
N THR A 36 -14.69 3.34 7.36
CA THR A 36 -14.47 4.77 7.20
C THR A 36 -14.42 5.49 8.54
N THR A 37 -15.35 5.19 9.45
CA THR A 37 -15.42 5.78 10.79
C THR A 37 -14.17 5.46 11.60
N LEU A 38 -13.78 4.18 11.65
CA LEU A 38 -12.60 3.73 12.39
C LEU A 38 -11.30 4.29 11.78
N ALA A 39 -11.20 4.31 10.46
CA ALA A 39 -10.04 4.83 9.75
C ALA A 39 -9.88 6.34 9.97
N ILE A 40 -10.98 7.12 9.98
CA ILE A 40 -10.96 8.54 10.33
C ILE A 40 -10.42 8.76 11.75
N GLN A 41 -10.89 7.98 12.72
CA GLN A 41 -10.41 8.07 14.11
C GLN A 41 -8.91 7.76 14.23
N CYS A 42 -8.41 6.80 13.45
CA CYS A 42 -7.00 6.43 13.44
C CYS A 42 -6.13 7.37 12.58
N TRP A 43 -6.71 8.15 11.66
CA TRP A 43 -5.95 8.88 10.65
C TRP A 43 -5.00 9.93 11.23
N ARG A 44 -5.35 10.54 12.36
CA ARG A 44 -4.49 11.54 13.02
C ARG A 44 -3.08 11.00 13.28
N PHE A 45 -2.97 9.75 13.71
CA PHE A 45 -1.68 9.09 13.93
C PHE A 45 -0.91 8.95 12.60
N HIS A 46 -1.56 8.39 11.57
CA HIS A 46 -0.92 8.14 10.28
C HIS A 46 -0.45 9.42 9.61
N ARG A 47 -1.26 10.48 9.67
CA ARG A 47 -0.89 11.81 9.16
C ARG A 47 0.40 12.29 9.81
N GLN A 48 0.48 12.22 11.14
CA GLN A 48 1.68 12.63 11.88
C GLN A 48 2.90 11.78 11.51
N VAL A 49 2.75 10.47 11.37
CA VAL A 49 3.84 9.57 10.94
C VAL A 49 4.32 9.94 9.52
N ILE A 50 3.41 10.18 8.58
CA ILE A 50 3.75 10.56 7.20
C ILE A 50 4.45 11.92 7.17
N GLU A 51 3.96 12.91 7.94
CA GLU A 51 4.56 14.24 8.03
C GLU A 51 5.97 14.22 8.62
N GLN A 52 6.21 13.37 9.61
CA GLN A 52 7.52 13.24 10.27
C GLN A 52 8.52 12.45 9.43
N LEU A 53 8.11 11.28 8.91
CA LEU A 53 9.00 10.40 8.17
C LEU A 53 9.19 10.81 6.71
N LYS A 54 8.24 11.58 6.15
CA LYS A 54 8.22 12.03 4.75
C LYS A 54 8.55 10.88 3.78
N PRO A 55 7.82 9.76 3.85
CA PRO A 55 8.12 8.61 3.01
C PRO A 55 7.99 8.99 1.54
N ARG A 56 8.86 8.42 0.69
CA ARG A 56 8.74 8.59 -0.77
C ARG A 56 7.64 7.70 -1.37
N VAL A 57 7.38 6.57 -0.72
CA VAL A 57 6.42 5.55 -1.15
C VAL A 57 5.61 5.06 0.05
N ILE A 58 4.29 5.00 -0.09
CA ILE A 58 3.40 4.30 0.82
C ILE A 58 2.88 3.05 0.11
N LEU A 59 3.15 1.87 0.67
CA LEU A 59 2.66 0.60 0.16
C LEU A 59 1.47 0.12 0.99
N CYS A 60 0.29 0.05 0.38
CA CYS A 60 -0.93 -0.41 1.01
C CYS A 60 -1.26 -1.84 0.58
N PHE A 61 -1.55 -2.70 1.56
CA PHE A 61 -2.01 -4.07 1.30
C PHE A 61 -3.54 -4.12 1.29
N GLY A 62 -4.11 -4.47 0.15
CA GLY A 62 -5.56 -4.52 -0.04
C GLY A 62 -6.15 -3.25 -0.63
N GLN A 63 -7.22 -3.42 -1.40
CA GLN A 63 -7.83 -2.35 -2.18
C GLN A 63 -8.58 -1.34 -1.31
N LEU A 64 -9.27 -1.77 -0.25
CA LEU A 64 -10.02 -0.89 0.63
C LEU A 64 -9.08 0.10 1.34
N ALA A 65 -8.08 -0.43 2.05
CA ALA A 65 -7.04 0.36 2.71
C ALA A 65 -6.32 1.29 1.73
N GLY A 66 -5.87 0.77 0.59
CA GLY A 66 -5.14 1.57 -0.39
C GLY A 66 -5.95 2.69 -1.03
N ASN A 67 -7.23 2.43 -1.36
CA ASN A 67 -8.12 3.47 -1.90
C ASN A 67 -8.41 4.56 -0.88
N TRP A 68 -8.54 4.21 0.40
CA TRP A 68 -8.74 5.19 1.45
C TRP A 68 -7.47 6.02 1.68
N VAL A 69 -6.30 5.39 1.86
CA VAL A 69 -5.03 6.10 2.09
C VAL A 69 -4.69 7.02 0.93
N ARG A 70 -4.80 6.57 -0.34
CA ARG A 70 -4.52 7.43 -1.50
C ARG A 70 -5.45 8.64 -1.54
N GLY A 71 -6.71 8.48 -1.13
CA GLY A 71 -7.67 9.59 -1.02
C GLY A 71 -7.26 10.58 0.04
N GLN A 72 -6.80 10.11 1.20
CA GLN A 72 -6.38 10.98 2.30
C GLN A 72 -5.11 11.79 2.01
N VAL A 73 -4.18 11.24 1.21
CA VAL A 73 -2.93 11.94 0.83
C VAL A 73 -3.00 12.65 -0.51
N GLY A 74 -4.15 12.62 -1.20
CA GLY A 74 -4.34 13.28 -2.50
C GLY A 74 -3.64 12.58 -3.68
N ALA A 75 -3.30 11.29 -3.56
CA ALA A 75 -2.65 10.53 -4.63
C ALA A 75 -3.68 10.04 -5.66
N HIS A 76 -4.07 10.92 -6.58
CA HIS A 76 -5.11 10.66 -7.57
C HIS A 76 -4.55 10.32 -8.97
N LYS A 77 -3.31 10.70 -9.26
CA LYS A 77 -2.69 10.48 -10.58
C LYS A 77 -2.22 9.03 -10.71
N LEU A 78 -2.95 8.21 -11.45
CA LEU A 78 -2.53 6.85 -11.79
C LEU A 78 -1.30 6.91 -12.70
N ARG A 79 -0.23 6.19 -12.36
CA ARG A 79 1.03 6.14 -13.11
C ARG A 79 1.24 4.80 -13.78
N GLU A 80 0.96 3.71 -13.06
CA GLU A 80 1.25 2.36 -13.54
C GLU A 80 0.26 1.35 -12.96
N ARG A 81 0.10 0.24 -13.67
CA ARG A 81 -0.72 -0.91 -13.28
C ARG A 81 0.08 -2.18 -13.48
N PHE A 82 -0.03 -3.11 -12.53
CA PHE A 82 0.45 -4.48 -12.66
C PHE A 82 -0.73 -5.43 -12.45
N VAL A 83 -1.12 -6.13 -13.52
CA VAL A 83 -2.17 -7.14 -13.46
C VAL A 83 -1.53 -8.50 -13.23
N GLU A 84 -1.92 -9.16 -12.16
CA GLU A 84 -1.40 -10.49 -11.82
C GLU A 84 -1.68 -11.49 -12.94
N ASN A 85 -0.67 -12.29 -13.28
CA ASN A 85 -0.76 -13.33 -14.29
C ASN A 85 -1.25 -14.66 -13.70
N ASN A 86 -2.43 -14.62 -13.08
CA ASN A 86 -3.10 -15.78 -12.50
C ASN A 86 -4.58 -15.81 -12.92
N ARG A 87 -5.33 -16.82 -12.46
CA ARG A 87 -6.77 -16.94 -12.79
C ARG A 87 -7.64 -15.80 -12.25
N ARG A 88 -7.20 -15.09 -11.21
CA ARG A 88 -7.95 -13.99 -10.57
C ARG A 88 -7.74 -12.65 -11.26
N ARG A 89 -6.59 -12.46 -11.93
CA ARG A 89 -6.25 -11.24 -12.70
C ARG A 89 -6.37 -9.97 -11.86
N TRP A 90 -6.01 -10.04 -10.58
CA TRP A 90 -6.10 -8.88 -9.70
C TRP A 90 -5.10 -7.79 -10.10
N GLU A 91 -5.48 -6.54 -9.85
CA GLU A 91 -4.71 -5.38 -10.28
C GLU A 91 -4.04 -4.69 -9.09
N ASN A 92 -2.74 -4.46 -9.22
CA ASN A 92 -1.92 -3.63 -8.36
C ASN A 92 -1.70 -2.29 -9.08
N ARG A 93 -1.73 -1.17 -8.34
CA ARG A 93 -1.77 0.17 -8.95
C ARG A 93 -0.81 1.11 -8.25
N LEU A 94 -0.10 1.93 -9.03
CA LEU A 94 0.75 3.01 -8.54
C LEU A 94 0.07 4.35 -8.81
N TYR A 95 -0.19 5.11 -7.74
CA TYR A 95 -0.69 6.47 -7.79
C TYR A 95 0.37 7.45 -7.31
N GLN A 96 0.24 8.72 -7.70
CA GLN A 96 1.13 9.79 -7.30
C GLN A 96 0.32 11.04 -6.90
N THR A 97 0.83 11.79 -5.92
CA THR A 97 0.40 13.16 -5.62
C THR A 97 1.08 14.16 -6.55
N ASP A 98 0.60 15.40 -6.60
CA ASP A 98 1.28 16.46 -7.34
C ASP A 98 2.64 16.84 -6.73
N THR A 99 2.83 16.55 -5.45
CA THR A 99 4.09 16.74 -4.70
C THR A 99 5.06 15.56 -4.85
N GLY A 100 4.72 14.54 -5.65
CA GLY A 100 5.61 13.43 -5.96
C GLY A 100 5.56 12.23 -5.01
N LEU A 101 4.74 12.25 -3.95
CA LEU A 101 4.52 11.10 -3.07
C LEU A 101 3.82 9.97 -3.84
N ASN A 102 4.41 8.77 -3.80
CA ASN A 102 3.86 7.60 -4.45
C ASN A 102 3.03 6.74 -3.49
N VAL A 103 1.88 6.25 -3.95
CA VAL A 103 1.04 5.28 -3.23
C VAL A 103 0.84 4.04 -4.08
N VAL A 104 1.37 2.91 -3.63
CA VAL A 104 1.15 1.60 -4.25
C VAL A 104 -0.03 0.92 -3.56
N VAL A 105 -1.07 0.61 -4.31
CA VAL A 105 -2.19 -0.22 -3.86
C VAL A 105 -1.97 -1.62 -4.40
N ALA A 106 -1.56 -2.55 -3.54
CA ALA A 106 -1.26 -3.92 -3.92
C ALA A 106 -2.31 -4.91 -3.39
N THR A 107 -2.38 -6.10 -3.97
CA THR A 107 -3.15 -7.21 -3.41
C THR A 107 -2.62 -7.58 -2.02
N HIS A 108 -3.49 -8.02 -1.12
CA HIS A 108 -3.02 -8.37 0.22
C HIS A 108 -2.20 -9.68 0.16
N PRO A 109 -1.01 -9.77 0.80
CA PRO A 109 -0.15 -10.96 0.71
C PRO A 109 -0.75 -12.22 1.37
N SER A 110 -1.81 -12.09 2.18
CA SER A 110 -2.60 -13.24 2.66
C SER A 110 -3.55 -13.80 1.60
N ARG A 111 -3.83 -13.04 0.53
CA ARG A 111 -4.70 -13.44 -0.58
C ARG A 111 -3.90 -13.82 -1.83
N ALA A 112 -2.78 -13.14 -2.08
CA ALA A 112 -1.91 -13.35 -3.22
C ALA A 112 -0.49 -13.70 -2.74
N ASP A 113 0.06 -14.80 -3.24
CA ASP A 113 1.40 -15.26 -2.88
C ASP A 113 2.45 -14.47 -3.67
N TRP A 114 2.97 -13.41 -3.05
CA TRP A 114 3.97 -12.54 -3.66
C TRP A 114 5.33 -13.20 -3.92
N THR A 115 5.59 -14.42 -3.41
CA THR A 115 6.83 -15.12 -3.78
C THR A 115 6.74 -15.76 -5.16
N LYS A 116 5.54 -15.76 -5.77
CA LYS A 116 5.32 -16.21 -7.15
C LYS A 116 5.36 -14.99 -8.05
N GLU A 117 6.20 -15.06 -9.09
CA GLU A 117 6.37 -14.00 -10.09
C GLU A 117 5.04 -13.48 -10.65
N ALA A 118 4.09 -14.38 -10.90
CA ALA A 118 2.75 -14.04 -11.39
C ALA A 118 1.97 -13.05 -10.51
N CYS A 119 2.33 -12.91 -9.24
CA CYS A 119 1.65 -12.06 -8.26
C CYS A 119 2.60 -11.08 -7.55
N ASP A 120 3.86 -10.99 -7.97
CA ASP A 120 4.89 -10.24 -7.26
C ASP A 120 4.83 -8.74 -7.64
N PRO A 121 4.46 -7.82 -6.71
CA PRO A 121 4.39 -6.40 -7.01
C PRO A 121 5.76 -5.70 -6.97
N SER A 122 6.88 -6.44 -6.83
CA SER A 122 8.23 -5.87 -6.65
C SER A 122 8.63 -4.90 -7.75
N SER A 123 8.26 -5.17 -9.01
CA SER A 123 8.54 -4.25 -10.13
C SER A 123 7.82 -2.90 -9.96
N LEU A 124 6.55 -2.93 -9.57
CA LEU A 124 5.73 -1.75 -9.35
C LEU A 124 6.25 -0.91 -8.17
N VAL A 125 6.64 -1.56 -7.07
CA VAL A 125 7.22 -0.87 -5.91
C VAL A 125 8.60 -0.30 -6.23
N ARG A 126 9.41 -1.00 -7.04
CA ARG A 126 10.69 -0.48 -7.53
C ARG A 126 10.49 0.76 -8.40
N ALA A 127 9.52 0.75 -9.31
CA ALA A 127 9.18 1.93 -10.13
C ALA A 127 8.79 3.13 -9.26
N ALA A 128 8.04 2.89 -8.18
CA ALA A 128 7.68 3.93 -7.20
C ALA A 128 8.90 4.50 -6.44
N LEU A 129 9.93 3.69 -6.19
CA LEU A 129 11.17 4.11 -5.53
C LEU A 129 12.19 4.78 -6.47
N SER A 130 12.11 4.54 -7.79
CA SER A 130 13.06 5.08 -8.76
C SER A 130 12.77 6.51 -9.21
N ASN A 131 11.56 7.04 -8.98
CA ASN A 131 11.24 8.44 -9.24
C ASN A 131 11.39 9.26 -7.94
N PRO A 132 12.41 10.13 -7.82
CA PRO A 132 12.29 11.27 -6.93
C PRO A 132 11.23 12.22 -7.53
N GLY A 133 10.30 12.67 -6.69
CA GLY A 133 9.47 13.84 -7.01
C GLY A 133 10.30 15.09 -7.16
#